data_AF-A0AB72ZTV6-F1
#
_entry.id   AF-A0AB72ZTV6-F1
#
_cell.length_a   1.000
_cell.length_b   1.000
_cell.length_c   1.000
_cell.angle_alpha   90.00
_cell.angle_beta   90.00
_cell.angle_gamma   90.00
#
_symmetry.space_group_name_H-M   'P 1'
#
loop_
_entity.id
_entity.type
_entity.pdbx_description
1 polymer ?
#
loop_
_entity_poly.entity_id
_entity_poly.type
_entity_poly.pdbx_seq_one_letter_code
_entity_poly.pdbx_strand_id
1 'polypeptide(L)'
;MFGLSLADIILERFKDFMREQPEPYKFLQVFYAQEKERFLNSKISDYIKQNKSKEEASILARQGFVSAVGRALEKIIELLLKDFCIKNNVKMTNDKTLRAKRINGELDKVKRALLVHFGGYSVLPDGDIILYQTNKDNIKILAILSVKNSFRERFTETPYWKLKLLQSPVTSHIKVFMITPDNDEEISFKDKPKKARIVMEHELDGLYLAKSHFDQSPKIKGIENLLEDLKRLL
;
A
#
# COMPACT_ATOMS: atom_id res chain seq x y z
N MET A 1 19.87 15.00 -16.34
CA MET A 1 19.97 13.62 -15.83
C MET A 1 19.31 13.61 -14.46
N PHE A 2 18.04 13.20 -14.36
CA PHE A 2 17.34 13.18 -13.06
C PHE A 2 17.83 11.96 -12.27
N GLY A 3 18.43 12.18 -11.10
CA GLY A 3 18.88 11.08 -10.23
C GLY A 3 17.70 10.23 -9.74
N LEU A 4 17.95 8.95 -9.45
CA LEU A 4 16.97 8.03 -8.87
C LEU A 4 16.43 8.60 -7.55
N SER A 5 15.11 8.50 -7.33
CA SER A 5 14.54 8.89 -6.04
C SER A 5 14.97 7.92 -4.94
N LEU A 6 14.92 8.33 -3.66
CA LEU A 6 15.22 7.43 -2.55
C LEU A 6 14.35 6.16 -2.57
N ALA A 7 13.08 6.29 -2.96
CA ALA A 7 12.20 5.14 -3.10
C ALA A 7 12.65 4.18 -4.21
N ASP A 8 13.23 4.69 -5.31
CA ASP A 8 13.82 3.85 -6.37
C ASP A 8 15.08 3.12 -5.86
N ILE A 9 15.93 3.83 -5.11
CA ILE A 9 17.13 3.24 -4.52
C ILE A 9 16.77 2.11 -3.54
N ILE A 10 15.76 2.33 -2.68
CA ILE A 10 15.25 1.31 -1.76
C ILE A 10 14.69 0.13 -2.56
N LEU A 11 13.95 0.36 -3.65
CA LEU A 11 13.41 -0.72 -4.48
C LEU A 11 14.52 -1.57 -5.12
N GLU A 12 15.57 -0.96 -5.67
CA GLU A 12 16.68 -1.73 -6.25
C GLU A 12 17.39 -2.58 -5.19
N ARG A 13 17.64 -2.02 -3.99
CA ARG A 13 18.20 -2.79 -2.86
C ARG A 13 17.28 -3.91 -2.40
N PHE A 14 15.97 -3.70 -2.48
CA PHE A 14 15.02 -4.77 -2.19
C PHE A 14 15.12 -5.91 -3.21
N LYS A 15 15.32 -5.63 -4.50
CA LYS A 15 15.53 -6.68 -5.50
C LYS A 15 16.79 -7.48 -5.23
N ASP A 16 17.85 -6.86 -4.73
CA ASP A 16 19.05 -7.58 -4.30
C ASP A 16 18.76 -8.44 -3.06
N PHE A 17 18.04 -7.89 -2.07
CA PHE A 17 17.57 -8.63 -0.89
C PHE A 17 16.72 -9.85 -1.25
N MET A 18 15.88 -9.77 -2.29
CA MET A 18 15.08 -10.89 -2.79
C MET A 18 15.93 -12.06 -3.30
N ARG A 19 17.18 -11.82 -3.73
CA ARG A 19 18.08 -12.90 -4.19
C ARG A 19 18.71 -13.67 -3.04
N GLU A 20 18.80 -13.04 -1.86
CA GLU A 20 19.49 -13.59 -0.69
C GLU A 20 18.52 -14.20 0.33
N GLN A 21 17.26 -13.76 0.33
CA GLN A 21 16.28 -14.12 1.36
C GLN A 21 15.13 -14.95 0.80
N PRO A 22 14.85 -16.14 1.36
CA PRO A 22 13.62 -16.87 1.07
C PRO A 22 12.43 -16.07 1.62
N GLU A 23 11.34 -15.99 0.84
CA GLU A 23 10.12 -15.26 1.20
C GLU A 23 10.37 -13.79 1.61
N PRO A 24 11.02 -12.97 0.77
CA PRO A 24 11.56 -11.65 1.14
C PRO A 24 10.49 -10.67 1.66
N TYR A 25 9.24 -10.84 1.24
CA TYR A 25 8.12 -10.01 1.67
C TYR A 25 7.71 -10.23 3.14
N LYS A 26 7.96 -11.42 3.72
CA LYS A 26 7.73 -11.67 5.16
C LYS A 26 8.75 -10.95 6.05
N PHE A 27 9.92 -10.64 5.50
CA PHE A 27 11.04 -10.01 6.21
C PHE A 27 11.18 -8.53 5.90
N LEU A 28 10.11 -7.89 5.43
CA LEU A 28 10.16 -6.50 4.99
C LEU A 28 10.51 -5.52 6.13
N GLN A 29 10.08 -5.83 7.37
CA GLN A 29 10.49 -5.06 8.55
C GLN A 29 12.01 -5.07 8.77
N VAL A 30 12.65 -6.22 8.58
CA VAL A 30 14.12 -6.38 8.71
C VAL A 30 14.82 -5.56 7.64
N PHE A 31 14.38 -5.68 6.40
CA PHE A 31 14.88 -4.90 5.28
C PHE A 31 14.77 -3.38 5.55
N TYR A 32 13.61 -2.91 6.02
CA TYR A 32 13.42 -1.50 6.33
C TYR A 32 14.22 -1.00 7.54
N ALA A 33 14.48 -1.84 8.54
CA ALA A 33 15.37 -1.47 9.62
C ALA A 33 16.79 -1.18 9.10
N GLN A 34 17.30 -2.03 8.20
CA GLN A 34 18.61 -1.83 7.55
C GLN A 34 18.62 -0.57 6.68
N GLU A 35 17.57 -0.33 5.89
CA GLU A 35 17.48 0.87 5.05
C GLU A 35 17.34 2.16 5.88
N LYS A 36 16.66 2.10 7.02
CA LYS A 36 16.55 3.22 7.96
C LYS A 36 17.91 3.61 8.51
N GLU A 37 18.67 2.63 8.98
CA GLU A 37 20.02 2.87 9.51
C GLU A 37 20.93 3.48 8.44
N ARG A 38 20.97 2.88 7.25
CA ARG A 38 21.74 3.39 6.10
C ARG A 38 21.39 4.84 5.78
N PHE A 39 20.09 5.15 5.71
CA PHE A 39 19.63 6.48 5.35
C PHE A 39 19.93 7.53 6.42
N LEU A 40 19.63 7.22 7.69
CA LEU A 40 19.87 8.14 8.79
C LEU A 40 21.36 8.46 8.94
N ASN A 41 22.24 7.46 8.86
CA ASN A 41 23.68 7.66 8.96
C ASN A 41 24.21 8.58 7.85
N SER A 42 23.75 8.40 6.61
CA SER A 42 24.12 9.27 5.50
C SER A 42 23.58 10.69 5.65
N LYS A 43 22.26 10.85 5.92
CA LYS A 43 21.63 12.18 5.93
C LYS A 43 21.93 13.03 7.14
N ILE A 44 22.10 12.42 8.32
CA ILE A 44 22.51 13.18 9.49
C ILE A 44 23.91 13.79 9.26
N SER A 45 24.83 13.04 8.65
CA SER A 45 26.15 13.55 8.27
C SER A 45 26.07 14.71 7.28
N ASP A 46 25.24 14.58 6.23
CA ASP A 46 25.02 15.65 5.25
C ASP A 46 24.46 16.93 5.90
N TYR A 47 23.48 16.81 6.79
CA TYR A 47 22.85 17.96 7.45
C TYR A 47 23.78 18.64 8.47
N ILE A 48 24.59 17.88 9.20
CA ILE A 48 25.61 18.44 10.09
C ILE A 48 26.63 19.25 9.28
N LYS A 49 27.06 18.76 8.11
CA LYS A 49 27.92 19.53 7.18
C LYS A 49 27.27 20.82 6.67
N GLN A 50 25.94 20.91 6.71
CA GLN A 50 25.15 22.10 6.36
C GLN A 50 24.84 22.98 7.59
N ASN A 51 25.63 22.85 8.67
CA ASN A 51 25.49 23.61 9.91
C ASN A 51 24.14 23.42 10.64
N LYS A 52 23.45 22.29 10.43
CA LYS A 52 22.28 21.92 11.23
C LYS A 52 22.72 21.33 12.57
N SER A 53 21.94 21.60 13.63
CA SER A 53 22.16 20.92 14.91
C SER A 53 21.92 19.42 14.75
N LYS A 54 22.51 18.61 15.65
CA LYS A 54 22.32 17.16 15.64
C LYS A 54 20.83 16.77 15.77
N GLU A 55 20.08 17.53 16.55
CA GLU A 55 18.65 17.33 16.77
C GLU A 55 17.85 17.66 15.51
N GLU A 56 18.08 18.82 14.90
CA GLU A 56 17.45 19.21 13.64
C GLU A 56 17.77 18.23 12.51
N ALA A 57 19.03 17.83 12.37
CA ALA A 57 19.48 16.84 11.39
C ALA A 57 18.76 15.49 11.56
N SER A 58 18.59 15.04 12.82
CA SER A 58 17.87 13.79 13.11
C SER A 58 16.39 13.87 12.73
N ILE A 59 15.73 14.99 13.03
CA ILE A 59 14.31 15.20 12.71
C ILE A 59 14.11 15.21 11.19
N LEU A 60 14.91 16.00 10.46
CA LEU A 60 14.83 16.09 9.00
C LEU A 60 15.09 14.74 8.32
N ALA A 61 16.11 14.00 8.77
CA ALA A 61 16.41 12.68 8.24
C ALA A 61 15.26 11.69 8.51
N ARG A 62 14.66 11.69 9.70
CA ARG A 62 13.50 10.83 9.99
C ARG A 62 12.30 11.17 9.11
N GLN A 63 11.99 12.45 8.91
CA GLN A 63 10.87 12.89 8.07
C GLN A 63 11.06 12.48 6.61
N GLY A 64 12.26 12.69 6.06
CA GLY A 64 12.59 12.28 4.69
C GLY A 64 12.47 10.76 4.48
N PHE A 65 12.90 9.98 5.46
CA PHE A 65 12.81 8.52 5.42
C PHE A 65 11.36 8.03 5.39
N VAL A 66 10.50 8.56 6.28
CA VAL A 66 9.09 8.12 6.39
C VAL A 66 8.34 8.25 5.06
N SER A 67 8.51 9.39 4.37
CA SER A 67 7.87 9.62 3.06
C SER A 67 8.39 8.66 1.99
N ALA A 68 9.71 8.45 1.94
CA ALA A 68 10.31 7.59 0.93
C ALA A 68 9.99 6.11 1.14
N VAL A 69 9.91 5.64 2.39
CA VAL A 69 9.56 4.25 2.70
C VAL A 69 8.13 3.93 2.31
N GLY A 70 7.17 4.83 2.55
CA GLY A 70 5.79 4.63 2.11
C GLY A 70 5.72 4.40 0.59
N ARG A 71 6.41 5.26 -0.18
CA ARG A 71 6.47 5.11 -1.64
C ARG A 71 7.27 3.88 -2.09
N ALA A 72 8.30 3.48 -1.35
CA ALA A 72 9.05 2.26 -1.64
C ALA A 72 8.18 1.02 -1.37
N LEU A 73 7.36 1.03 -0.32
CA LEU A 73 6.42 -0.03 0.00
C LEU A 73 5.40 -0.21 -1.12
N GLU A 74 4.77 0.87 -1.59
CA GLU A 74 3.88 0.83 -2.77
C GLU A 74 4.54 0.11 -3.94
N LYS A 75 5.77 0.49 -4.31
CA LYS A 75 6.52 -0.12 -5.42
C LYS A 75 6.91 -1.58 -5.18
N ILE A 76 7.24 -1.95 -3.95
CA ILE A 76 7.57 -3.33 -3.58
C ILE A 76 6.33 -4.22 -3.72
N ILE A 77 5.16 -3.72 -3.33
CA ILE A 77 3.89 -4.43 -3.53
C ILE A 77 3.52 -4.49 -5.02
N GLU A 78 3.72 -3.42 -5.80
CA GLU A 78 3.56 -3.47 -7.27
C GLU A 78 4.46 -4.55 -7.90
N LEU A 79 5.70 -4.69 -7.41
CA LEU A 79 6.63 -5.73 -7.85
C LEU A 79 6.10 -7.14 -7.53
N LEU A 80 5.54 -7.35 -6.33
CA LEU A 80 4.90 -8.61 -5.93
C LEU A 80 3.73 -8.98 -6.87
N LEU A 81 2.93 -7.99 -7.25
CA LEU A 81 1.71 -8.18 -8.05
C LEU A 81 1.98 -8.34 -9.54
N LYS A 82 3.16 -7.92 -10.03
CA LYS A 82 3.47 -7.82 -11.46
C LYS A 82 3.20 -9.12 -12.22
N ASP A 83 3.75 -10.24 -11.76
CA ASP A 83 3.61 -11.53 -12.45
C ASP A 83 2.18 -12.07 -12.34
N PHE A 84 1.53 -11.86 -11.19
CA PHE A 84 0.12 -12.20 -11.00
C PHE A 84 -0.75 -11.46 -12.02
N CYS A 85 -0.53 -10.16 -12.18
CA CYS A 85 -1.28 -9.31 -13.09
C CYS A 85 -1.12 -9.74 -14.55
N ILE A 86 0.11 -10.01 -14.98
CA ILE A 86 0.41 -10.50 -16.33
C ILE A 86 -0.28 -11.85 -16.59
N LYS A 87 -0.12 -12.82 -15.68
CA LYS A 87 -0.65 -14.18 -15.84
C LYS A 87 -2.18 -14.24 -15.90
N ASN A 88 -2.86 -13.30 -15.24
CA ASN A 88 -4.31 -13.32 -15.09
C ASN A 88 -5.03 -12.21 -15.87
N ASN A 89 -4.32 -11.52 -16.78
CA ASN A 89 -4.85 -10.39 -17.56
C ASN A 89 -5.50 -9.31 -16.65
N VAL A 90 -4.89 -9.06 -15.50
CA VAL A 90 -5.29 -8.00 -14.57
C VAL A 90 -4.39 -6.80 -14.81
N LYS A 91 -4.99 -5.62 -14.84
CA LYS A 91 -4.30 -4.34 -14.99
C LYS A 91 -4.22 -3.63 -13.65
N MET A 92 -3.20 -2.78 -13.51
CA MET A 92 -2.96 -1.96 -12.33
C MET A 92 -3.01 -0.48 -12.68
N THR A 93 -3.61 0.32 -11.81
CA THR A 93 -3.52 1.78 -11.84
C THR A 93 -3.55 2.31 -10.40
N ASN A 94 -3.59 3.63 -10.22
CA ASN A 94 -3.70 4.26 -8.92
C ASN A 94 -4.51 5.55 -9.00
N ASP A 95 -4.91 6.04 -7.84
CA ASP A 95 -5.71 7.25 -7.71
C ASP A 95 -5.04 8.51 -8.29
N LYS A 96 -3.71 8.66 -8.14
CA LYS A 96 -2.90 9.75 -8.71
C LYS A 96 -3.02 9.77 -10.24
N THR A 97 -2.94 8.60 -10.87
CA THR A 97 -3.08 8.44 -12.33
C THR A 97 -4.50 8.78 -12.79
N LEU A 98 -5.51 8.30 -12.08
CA LEU A 98 -6.93 8.58 -12.41
C LEU A 98 -7.33 10.05 -12.16
N ARG A 99 -6.61 10.77 -11.29
CA ARG A 99 -6.79 12.20 -11.04
C ARG A 99 -6.05 13.11 -12.03
N ALA A 100 -5.23 12.56 -12.93
CA ALA A 100 -4.55 13.35 -13.95
C ALA A 100 -5.54 14.11 -14.86
N LYS A 101 -5.14 15.30 -15.32
CA LYS A 101 -5.98 16.17 -16.18
C LYS A 101 -6.37 15.51 -17.50
N ARG A 102 -5.52 14.62 -18.02
CA ARG A 102 -5.73 13.88 -19.25
C ARG A 102 -5.41 12.42 -18.98
N ILE A 103 -6.38 11.55 -19.22
CA ILE A 103 -6.27 10.11 -19.16
C ILE A 103 -6.88 9.53 -20.44
N ASN A 104 -6.45 8.33 -20.84
CA ASN A 104 -7.00 7.67 -22.02
C ASN A 104 -8.43 7.14 -21.74
N GLY A 105 -9.13 6.69 -22.78
CA GLY A 105 -10.52 6.23 -22.66
C GLY A 105 -10.71 5.04 -21.72
N GLU A 106 -9.73 4.14 -21.63
CA GLU A 106 -9.78 3.02 -20.69
C GLU A 106 -9.73 3.50 -19.24
N LEU A 107 -8.77 4.36 -18.90
CA LEU A 107 -8.61 4.91 -17.56
C LEU A 107 -9.78 5.84 -17.17
N ASP A 108 -10.41 6.54 -18.12
CA ASP A 108 -11.64 7.29 -17.85
C ASP A 108 -12.80 6.38 -17.44
N LYS A 109 -12.96 5.23 -18.12
CA LYS A 109 -13.95 4.21 -17.72
C LYS A 109 -13.62 3.64 -16.33
N VAL A 110 -12.36 3.34 -16.04
CA VAL A 110 -11.91 2.89 -14.71
C VAL A 110 -12.25 3.92 -13.64
N LYS A 111 -11.93 5.20 -13.90
CA LYS A 111 -12.25 6.31 -13.00
C LYS A 111 -13.74 6.35 -12.70
N ARG A 112 -14.60 6.32 -13.72
CA ARG A 112 -16.06 6.36 -13.56
C ARG A 112 -16.61 5.16 -12.79
N ALA A 113 -16.05 3.97 -13.01
CA ALA A 113 -16.44 2.75 -12.29
C ALA A 113 -16.09 2.78 -10.79
N LEU A 114 -15.22 3.70 -10.36
CA LEU A 114 -14.79 3.87 -8.97
C LEU A 114 -15.43 5.04 -8.24
N LEU A 115 -16.12 5.95 -8.94
CA LEU A 115 -16.65 7.16 -8.32
C LEU A 115 -17.68 6.84 -7.25
N VAL A 116 -17.52 7.48 -6.10
CA VAL A 116 -18.50 7.49 -5.02
C VAL A 116 -19.21 8.84 -5.03
N HIS A 117 -20.54 8.81 -5.00
CA HIS A 117 -21.38 10.00 -5.01
C HIS A 117 -21.68 10.52 -3.59
N PHE A 118 -21.56 11.83 -3.42
CA PHE A 118 -21.83 12.56 -2.18
C PHE A 118 -22.71 13.78 -2.51
N GLY A 119 -24.03 13.64 -2.39
CA GLY A 119 -24.95 14.69 -2.83
C GLY A 119 -24.68 15.05 -4.29
N GLY A 120 -24.26 16.30 -4.55
CA GLY A 120 -23.90 16.79 -5.89
C GLY A 120 -22.44 16.52 -6.33
N TYR A 121 -21.62 15.88 -5.50
CA TYR A 121 -20.20 15.65 -5.77
C TYR A 121 -19.90 14.17 -6.11
N SER A 122 -18.83 13.95 -6.88
CA SER A 122 -18.28 12.61 -7.14
C SER A 122 -16.82 12.59 -6.76
N VAL A 123 -16.43 11.65 -5.90
CA VAL A 123 -15.07 11.58 -5.34
C VAL A 123 -14.49 10.19 -5.62
N LEU A 124 -13.21 10.14 -5.97
CA LEU A 124 -12.48 8.87 -6.06
C LEU A 124 -12.06 8.43 -4.66
N PRO A 125 -12.24 7.14 -4.31
CA PRO A 125 -11.65 6.60 -3.10
C PRO A 125 -10.11 6.69 -3.15
N ASP A 126 -9.50 6.73 -1.98
CA ASP A 126 -8.04 6.60 -1.89
C ASP A 126 -7.65 5.17 -2.22
N GLY A 127 -6.73 5.03 -3.18
CA GLY A 127 -6.36 3.74 -3.73
C GLY A 127 -4.94 3.77 -4.24
N ASP A 128 -4.02 3.23 -3.42
CA ASP A 128 -2.59 3.16 -3.75
C ASP A 128 -2.36 2.24 -4.95
N ILE A 129 -3.06 1.10 -4.98
CA ILE A 129 -3.08 0.18 -6.12
C ILE A 129 -4.53 -0.25 -6.41
N ILE A 130 -4.96 -0.11 -7.65
CA ILE A 130 -6.29 -0.49 -8.13
C ILE A 130 -6.11 -1.60 -9.16
N LEU A 131 -6.74 -2.74 -8.89
CA LEU A 131 -6.74 -3.92 -9.76
C LEU A 131 -8.04 -3.98 -10.55
N TYR A 132 -7.94 -4.11 -11.88
CA TYR A 132 -9.10 -4.20 -12.76
C TYR A 132 -8.87 -5.10 -13.97
N GLN A 133 -9.95 -5.59 -14.55
CA GLN A 133 -9.95 -6.31 -15.83
C GLN A 133 -10.73 -5.53 -16.89
N THR A 134 -10.28 -5.68 -18.13
CA THR A 134 -10.97 -5.19 -19.31
C THR A 134 -11.54 -6.38 -20.08
N ASN A 135 -12.85 -6.41 -20.31
CA ASN A 135 -13.49 -7.37 -21.21
C ASN A 135 -14.26 -6.60 -22.28
N LYS A 136 -13.73 -6.58 -23.51
CA LYS A 136 -14.22 -5.73 -24.62
C LYS A 136 -14.34 -4.28 -24.14
N ASP A 137 -15.56 -3.77 -24.02
CA ASP A 137 -15.87 -2.40 -23.61
C ASP A 137 -16.13 -2.21 -22.11
N ASN A 138 -16.16 -3.31 -21.34
CA ASN A 138 -16.50 -3.30 -19.92
C ASN A 138 -15.25 -3.30 -19.03
N ILE A 139 -15.32 -2.52 -17.97
CA ILE A 139 -14.35 -2.49 -16.88
C ILE A 139 -14.94 -3.21 -15.68
N LYS A 140 -14.23 -4.21 -15.15
CA LYS A 140 -14.53 -4.83 -13.85
C LYS A 140 -13.44 -4.43 -12.88
N ILE A 141 -13.78 -3.63 -11.88
CA ILE A 141 -12.86 -3.34 -10.77
C ILE A 141 -12.87 -4.56 -9.85
N LEU A 142 -11.70 -5.11 -9.55
CA LEU A 142 -11.56 -6.29 -8.70
C LEU A 142 -11.33 -5.87 -7.26
N ALA A 143 -10.30 -5.05 -7.04
CA ALA A 143 -9.87 -4.68 -5.71
C ALA A 143 -9.17 -3.32 -5.68
N ILE A 144 -9.26 -2.68 -4.51
CA ILE A 144 -8.42 -1.56 -4.10
C ILE A 144 -7.50 -2.08 -3.00
N LEU A 145 -6.19 -1.90 -3.17
CA LEU A 145 -5.19 -2.21 -2.16
C LEU A 145 -4.69 -0.88 -1.59
N SER A 146 -4.95 -0.65 -0.31
CA SER A 146 -4.30 0.43 0.43
C SER A 146 -3.03 -0.09 1.05
N VAL A 147 -1.94 0.66 0.90
CA VAL A 147 -0.60 0.29 1.30
C VAL A 147 -0.12 1.32 2.32
N LYS A 148 0.03 0.91 3.59
CA LYS A 148 0.45 1.82 4.66
C LYS A 148 1.62 1.23 5.42
N ASN A 149 2.61 2.07 5.73
CA ASN A 149 3.77 1.65 6.53
C ASN A 149 3.50 1.63 8.04
N SER A 150 2.59 2.50 8.50
CA SER A 150 2.13 2.66 9.88
C SER A 150 0.78 3.38 9.86
N PHE A 151 -0.08 3.15 10.85
CA PHE A 151 -1.45 3.63 10.82
C PHE A 151 -1.65 4.97 11.50
N ARG A 152 -0.98 5.24 12.63
CA ARG A 152 -1.28 6.41 13.48
C ARG A 152 -2.80 6.56 13.66
N GLU A 153 -3.33 7.79 13.64
CA GLU A 153 -4.77 8.07 13.67
C GLU A 153 -5.54 7.76 12.36
N ARG A 154 -4.85 7.36 11.28
CA ARG A 154 -5.41 7.24 9.92
C ARG A 154 -5.96 5.85 9.58
N PHE A 155 -6.10 4.96 10.56
CA PHE A 155 -6.62 3.60 10.34
C PHE A 155 -8.08 3.57 9.84
N THR A 156 -8.84 4.66 9.99
CA THR A 156 -10.26 4.74 9.59
C THR A 156 -10.47 5.13 8.12
N GLU A 157 -9.46 5.65 7.43
CA GLU A 157 -9.59 6.13 6.04
C GLU A 157 -10.02 5.01 5.08
N THR A 158 -9.31 3.88 5.10
CA THR A 158 -9.60 2.74 4.19
C THR A 158 -10.94 2.05 4.52
N PRO A 159 -11.28 1.76 5.80
CA PRO A 159 -12.61 1.30 6.18
C PRO A 159 -13.74 2.22 5.71
N TYR A 160 -13.56 3.53 5.84
CA TYR A 160 -14.56 4.50 5.38
C TYR A 160 -14.84 4.36 3.88
N TRP A 161 -13.79 4.24 3.05
CA TRP A 161 -13.96 4.04 1.62
C TRP A 161 -14.65 2.70 1.29
N LYS A 162 -14.31 1.63 2.00
CA LYS A 162 -15.00 0.34 1.85
C LYS A 162 -16.49 0.46 2.13
N LEU A 163 -16.86 1.07 3.26
CA LEU A 163 -18.26 1.31 3.62
C LEU A 163 -18.99 2.15 2.58
N LYS A 164 -18.32 3.14 1.99
CA LYS A 164 -18.89 3.97 0.92
C LYS A 164 -19.11 3.22 -0.39
N LEU A 165 -18.19 2.34 -0.77
CA LEU A 165 -18.35 1.49 -1.95
C LEU A 165 -19.52 0.49 -1.75
N LEU A 166 -19.73 -0.01 -0.54
CA LEU A 166 -20.86 -0.90 -0.23
C LEU A 166 -22.23 -0.25 -0.37
N GLN A 167 -22.34 1.09 -0.32
CA GLN A 167 -23.62 1.80 -0.39
C GLN A 167 -24.26 1.80 -1.80
N SER A 168 -23.51 1.40 -2.83
CA SER A 168 -24.02 1.36 -4.22
C SER A 168 -23.89 -0.04 -4.80
N PRO A 169 -24.95 -0.59 -5.44
CA PRO A 169 -24.86 -1.86 -6.15
C PRO A 169 -23.76 -1.87 -7.22
N VAL A 170 -23.48 -0.71 -7.83
CA VAL A 170 -22.46 -0.55 -8.88
C VAL A 170 -21.05 -0.79 -8.35
N THR A 171 -20.75 -0.39 -7.11
CA THR A 171 -19.39 -0.45 -6.54
C THR A 171 -19.26 -1.45 -5.38
N SER A 172 -20.37 -2.00 -4.88
CA SER A 172 -20.39 -2.92 -3.73
C SER A 172 -19.58 -4.20 -3.91
N HIS A 173 -19.38 -4.63 -5.15
CA HIS A 173 -18.59 -5.81 -5.50
C HIS A 173 -17.08 -5.60 -5.29
N ILE A 174 -16.61 -4.35 -5.22
CA ILE A 174 -15.19 -4.01 -5.13
C ILE A 174 -14.64 -4.43 -3.77
N LYS A 175 -13.58 -5.24 -3.81
CA LYS A 175 -12.85 -5.67 -2.61
C LYS A 175 -11.87 -4.59 -2.16
N VAL A 176 -11.75 -4.39 -0.86
CA VAL A 176 -10.80 -3.43 -0.29
C VAL A 176 -9.90 -4.15 0.69
N PHE A 177 -8.60 -4.15 0.39
CA PHE A 177 -7.58 -4.80 1.19
C PHE A 177 -6.60 -3.77 1.75
N MET A 178 -6.04 -4.08 2.91
CA MET A 178 -4.94 -3.33 3.52
C MET A 178 -3.67 -4.16 3.49
N ILE A 179 -2.55 -3.56 3.09
CA ILE A 179 -1.23 -4.16 3.10
C ILE A 179 -0.30 -3.30 3.95
N THR A 180 0.36 -3.91 4.93
CA THR A 180 1.16 -3.17 5.90
C THR A 180 2.27 -4.04 6.50
N PRO A 181 3.44 -3.49 6.82
CA PRO A 181 4.37 -4.11 7.74
C PRO A 181 3.95 -3.92 9.22
N ASP A 182 2.93 -3.12 9.52
CA ASP A 182 2.41 -2.84 10.88
C ASP A 182 3.53 -2.48 11.88
N ASN A 183 4.37 -1.50 11.53
CA ASN A 183 5.54 -1.11 12.34
C ASN A 183 5.19 -0.52 13.71
N ASP A 184 3.94 -0.09 13.91
CA ASP A 184 3.38 0.44 15.16
C ASP A 184 2.53 -0.59 15.93
N GLU A 185 2.47 -1.84 15.45
CA GLU A 185 1.76 -2.95 16.08
C GLU A 185 0.31 -2.61 16.41
N GLU A 186 -0.37 -1.93 15.48
CA GLU A 186 -1.75 -1.48 15.64
C GLU A 186 -2.75 -2.61 15.37
N ILE A 187 -2.36 -3.62 14.59
CA ILE A 187 -3.21 -4.75 14.22
C ILE A 187 -2.66 -6.13 14.56
N SER A 188 -1.37 -6.23 14.90
CA SER A 188 -0.67 -7.50 15.07
C SER A 188 -1.27 -8.44 16.12
N PHE A 189 -1.77 -7.95 17.26
CA PHE A 189 -2.11 -8.80 18.42
C PHE A 189 -3.60 -8.80 18.79
N LYS A 190 -4.13 -9.98 19.14
CA LYS A 190 -5.55 -10.20 19.40
C LYS A 190 -5.93 -10.06 20.87
N ASP A 191 -4.97 -10.26 21.78
CA ASP A 191 -5.21 -10.02 23.20
C ASP A 191 -5.24 -8.51 23.46
N LYS A 192 -6.33 -8.03 24.07
CA LYS A 192 -6.65 -6.61 24.24
C LYS A 192 -6.46 -5.82 22.92
N PRO A 193 -7.25 -6.14 21.88
CA PRO A 193 -7.02 -5.62 20.55
C PRO A 193 -7.20 -4.11 20.54
N LYS A 194 -6.28 -3.40 19.87
CA LYS A 194 -6.39 -1.96 19.65
C LYS A 194 -7.58 -1.66 18.73
N LYS A 195 -8.10 -0.42 18.81
CA LYS A 195 -9.22 0.06 17.99
C LYS A 195 -8.98 -0.17 16.49
N ALA A 196 -7.75 0.03 16.03
CA ALA A 196 -7.35 -0.17 14.64
C ALA A 196 -7.59 -1.61 14.17
N ARG A 197 -7.16 -2.62 14.95
CA ARG A 197 -7.43 -4.04 14.65
C ARG A 197 -8.94 -4.29 14.53
N ILE A 198 -9.70 -3.89 15.54
CA ILE A 198 -11.14 -4.14 15.61
C ILE A 198 -11.82 -3.56 14.36
N VAL A 199 -11.64 -2.27 14.09
CA VAL A 199 -12.30 -1.60 12.98
C VAL A 199 -11.87 -2.20 11.64
N MET A 200 -10.58 -2.35 11.38
CA MET A 200 -10.13 -2.81 10.07
C MET A 200 -10.49 -4.28 9.80
N GLU A 201 -10.40 -5.15 10.82
CA GLU A 201 -10.75 -6.55 10.68
C GLU A 201 -12.27 -6.73 10.43
N HIS A 202 -13.11 -5.94 11.09
CA HIS A 202 -14.55 -5.97 10.84
C HIS A 202 -14.91 -5.44 9.45
N GLU A 203 -14.35 -4.29 9.06
CA GLU A 203 -14.83 -3.55 7.87
C GLU A 203 -14.15 -3.95 6.55
N LEU A 204 -12.86 -4.33 6.56
CA LEU A 204 -12.13 -4.64 5.33
C LEU A 204 -12.35 -6.08 4.87
N ASP A 205 -12.10 -6.34 3.59
CA ASP A 205 -12.18 -7.70 3.03
C ASP A 205 -10.95 -8.55 3.39
N GLY A 206 -9.85 -7.92 3.81
CA GLY A 206 -8.63 -8.59 4.25
C GLY A 206 -7.48 -7.62 4.55
N LEU A 207 -6.60 -8.07 5.43
CA LEU A 207 -5.41 -7.39 5.92
C LEU A 207 -4.22 -8.33 5.72
N TYR A 208 -3.20 -7.86 5.01
CA TYR A 208 -2.01 -8.63 4.70
C TYR A 208 -0.78 -8.00 5.34
N LEU A 209 -0.15 -8.76 6.23
CA LEU A 209 0.98 -8.31 7.02
C LEU A 209 2.29 -8.76 6.38
N ALA A 210 3.16 -7.80 6.08
CA ALA A 210 4.52 -8.01 5.59
C ALA A 210 5.51 -8.19 6.76
N LYS A 211 5.14 -9.06 7.71
CA LYS A 211 5.94 -9.45 8.90
C LYS A 211 5.61 -10.90 9.29
N SER A 212 6.46 -11.54 10.08
CA SER A 212 6.31 -12.94 10.50
C SER A 212 5.51 -13.14 11.79
N HIS A 213 5.57 -12.20 12.73
CA HIS A 213 5.02 -12.37 14.08
C HIS A 213 3.76 -11.53 14.31
N PHE A 214 2.60 -12.18 14.29
CA PHE A 214 1.28 -11.58 14.56
C PHE A 214 0.23 -12.69 14.77
N ASP A 215 -0.89 -12.33 15.40
CA ASP A 215 -2.05 -13.20 15.57
C ASP A 215 -2.93 -13.18 14.32
N GLN A 216 -2.92 -14.30 13.59
CA GLN A 216 -3.74 -14.49 12.39
C GLN A 216 -5.24 -14.61 12.68
N SER A 217 -6.03 -14.31 11.66
CA SER A 217 -7.47 -14.56 11.61
C SER A 217 -7.92 -14.84 10.18
N PRO A 218 -9.20 -15.16 9.92
CA PRO A 218 -9.70 -15.32 8.55
C PRO A 218 -9.49 -14.09 7.65
N LYS A 219 -9.36 -12.89 8.24
CA LYS A 219 -9.12 -11.63 7.52
C LYS A 219 -7.73 -11.04 7.76
N ILE A 220 -7.01 -11.43 8.81
CA ILE A 220 -5.63 -10.99 9.07
C ILE A 220 -4.68 -12.12 8.70
N LYS A 221 -3.95 -11.96 7.60
CA LYS A 221 -3.10 -12.99 7.00
C LYS A 221 -1.69 -12.46 6.74
N GLY A 222 -0.76 -13.38 6.54
CA GLY A 222 0.58 -13.03 6.05
C GLY A 222 0.51 -12.64 4.57
N ILE A 223 1.43 -11.79 4.15
CA ILE A 223 1.53 -11.28 2.76
C ILE A 223 1.62 -12.39 1.71
N GLU A 224 2.12 -13.57 2.07
CA GLU A 224 2.18 -14.75 1.22
C GLU A 224 0.81 -15.24 0.74
N ASN A 225 -0.27 -14.93 1.46
CA ASN A 225 -1.63 -15.33 1.12
C ASN A 225 -2.31 -14.38 0.12
N LEU A 226 -1.72 -13.19 -0.13
CA LEU A 226 -2.34 -12.14 -0.94
C LEU A 226 -2.68 -12.61 -2.35
N LEU A 227 -1.73 -13.25 -3.04
CA LEU A 227 -1.92 -13.65 -4.43
C LEU A 227 -2.98 -14.76 -4.57
N GLU A 228 -3.08 -15.65 -3.58
CA GLU A 228 -4.11 -16.69 -3.57
C GLU A 228 -5.50 -16.08 -3.40
N ASP A 229 -5.66 -15.17 -2.44
CA ASP A 229 -6.94 -14.50 -2.22
C ASP A 229 -7.35 -13.59 -3.39
N LEU A 230 -6.39 -12.91 -4.03
CA LEU A 230 -6.66 -12.16 -5.26
C LEU A 230 -7.11 -13.06 -6.41
N LYS A 231 -6.57 -14.28 -6.51
CA LYS A 231 -6.97 -15.25 -7.53
C LYS A 231 -8.45 -15.65 -7.41
N ARG A 232 -9.00 -15.65 -6.19
CA ARG A 232 -10.42 -15.96 -5.93
C ARG A 232 -11.38 -14.88 -6.44
N LEU A 233 -10.88 -13.73 -6.90
CA LEU A 233 -11.68 -12.61 -7.44
C LEU A 233 -11.87 -12.66 -8.96
N LEU A 234 -11.09 -13.52 -9.64
CA LEU A 234 -11.09 -13.69 -11.09
C LEU A 234 -12.29 -14.55 -11.52
#